data_AF-A0A2E5U6A4-F1
#
_entry.id   AF-A0A2E5U6A4-F1
#
_cell.length_a   1.000
_cell.length_b   1.000
_cell.length_c   1.000
_cell.angle_alpha   90.00
_cell.angle_beta   90.00
_cell.angle_gamma   90.00
#
_symmetry.space_group_name_H-M   'P 1'
#
loop_
_entity.id
_entity.type
_entity.pdbx_description
1 polymer ?
#
loop_
_entity_poly.entity_id
_entity_poly.type
_entity_poly.pdbx_seq_one_letter_code
_entity_poly.pdbx_strand_id
1 'polypeptide(L)'
;MVAENGDTYKGEWQNGKMHGQGTLVWANGDTYEGEWKNNKTHGQGTMVWANGEKYEGEWENGIMHGKGTLTFFENGDEYKGEWINGEQRIGCIEGNCWNGKGKMVWENGDTYEGEWKNNKTHGQGKMVWVSGDTYEGEWKNGDMYEEGIGCIEGNCENGYGTVVWDDGDKYIGNFKDGALHGEGELTFADDGEIWVGTWKNNKLQGSGKTVAWDGSTRVCEFDGYKCAKLIKQIKNFIFKGGSSWIDKDIITKNDVSTFKTLKFVEEKEVLEYDKRTSKNKNQYGSGITLKVFNAFIFNASFEKSQDILIKVNAEFKTQEKAEKQALKWAKMYGQMPYFLKENVKYFVVHKGKVGWSGGNGTFIIHIHGAQSSFNEENMFHELTHASLDFRWSGGSINEDEWKKAIGEDKYYISEYAWDLFYEEDTAETVLWWFATRCRPSTISKTNYDKVVKRLPNRFNYLDKQNFDFYPVKCE
;
A
#
# COMPACT_ATOMS: atom_id res chain seq x y z
N MET A 1 13.67 -16.23 -45.14
CA MET A 1 14.02 -17.64 -45.37
C MET A 1 12.90 -18.49 -44.82
N VAL A 2 12.52 -19.57 -45.52
CA VAL A 2 11.70 -20.65 -44.96
C VAL A 2 12.58 -21.90 -45.05
N ALA A 3 12.89 -22.52 -43.92
CA ALA A 3 13.70 -23.71 -43.85
C ALA A 3 12.85 -24.97 -44.09
N GLU A 4 13.46 -26.08 -44.50
CA GLU A 4 12.75 -27.35 -44.77
C GLU A 4 12.01 -27.90 -43.55
N ASN A 5 12.46 -27.56 -42.35
CA ASN A 5 11.83 -27.93 -41.09
C ASN A 5 10.64 -27.03 -40.71
N GLY A 6 10.33 -26.00 -41.50
CA GLY A 6 9.22 -25.07 -41.26
C GLY A 6 9.61 -23.77 -40.53
N ASP A 7 10.86 -23.61 -40.11
CA ASP A 7 11.31 -22.36 -39.46
C ASP A 7 11.31 -21.20 -40.46
N THR A 8 10.92 -20.01 -40.01
CA THR A 8 10.90 -18.81 -40.83
C THR A 8 11.71 -17.69 -40.20
N TYR A 9 12.73 -17.22 -40.92
CA TYR A 9 13.54 -16.07 -40.51
C TYR A 9 13.30 -14.89 -41.44
N LYS A 10 13.05 -13.73 -40.84
CA LYS A 10 12.98 -12.43 -41.51
C LYS A 10 13.89 -11.45 -40.78
N GLY A 11 14.99 -11.07 -41.41
CA GLY A 11 15.94 -10.14 -40.82
C GLY A 11 17.20 -10.03 -41.65
N GLU A 12 18.18 -9.39 -41.05
CA GLU A 12 19.49 -9.15 -41.65
C GLU A 12 20.35 -10.43 -41.70
N TRP A 13 21.27 -10.46 -42.66
CA TRP A 13 22.20 -11.57 -42.91
C TRP A 13 23.60 -11.03 -43.16
N GLN A 14 24.61 -11.72 -42.62
CA GLN A 14 26.02 -11.44 -42.87
C GLN A 14 26.77 -12.76 -43.08
N ASN A 15 27.49 -12.90 -44.21
CA ASN A 15 28.28 -14.09 -44.55
C ASN A 15 27.47 -15.41 -44.47
N GLY A 16 26.22 -15.38 -44.91
CA GLY A 16 25.32 -16.55 -44.87
C GLY A 16 24.84 -16.91 -43.46
N LYS A 17 25.00 -16.02 -42.46
CA LYS A 17 24.53 -16.19 -41.09
C LYS A 17 23.55 -15.09 -40.70
N MET A 18 22.56 -15.39 -39.87
CA MET A 18 21.69 -14.40 -39.23
C MET A 18 22.56 -13.45 -38.39
N HIS A 19 22.37 -12.16 -38.59
CA HIS A 19 23.16 -11.09 -37.98
C HIS A 19 22.33 -9.80 -37.99
N GLY A 20 22.52 -8.88 -37.05
CA GLY A 20 21.77 -7.62 -37.01
C GLY A 20 20.37 -7.80 -36.43
N GLN A 21 19.39 -7.02 -36.87
CA GLN A 21 18.00 -7.16 -36.38
C GLN A 21 17.25 -8.24 -37.17
N GLY A 22 16.46 -9.06 -36.46
CA GLY A 22 15.65 -10.08 -37.12
C GLY A 22 14.65 -10.79 -36.23
N THR A 23 13.66 -11.39 -36.88
CA THR A 23 12.64 -12.23 -36.28
C THR A 23 12.80 -13.66 -36.78
N LEU A 24 12.94 -14.62 -35.87
CA LEU A 24 12.87 -16.06 -36.15
C LEU A 24 11.58 -16.60 -35.52
N VAL A 25 10.76 -17.26 -36.33
CA VAL A 25 9.62 -18.06 -35.88
C VAL A 25 9.98 -19.52 -36.15
N TRP A 26 10.09 -20.31 -35.09
CA TRP A 26 10.37 -21.74 -35.20
C TRP A 26 9.08 -22.50 -35.52
N ALA A 27 9.21 -23.66 -36.16
CA ALA A 27 8.08 -24.51 -36.52
C ALA A 27 7.27 -25.01 -35.31
N ASN A 28 7.88 -25.05 -34.13
CA ASN A 28 7.22 -25.41 -32.87
C ASN A 28 6.35 -24.26 -32.30
N GLY A 29 6.41 -23.06 -32.87
CA GLY A 29 5.65 -21.88 -32.44
C GLY A 29 6.45 -20.90 -31.59
N ASP A 30 7.69 -21.22 -31.19
CA ASP A 30 8.57 -20.25 -30.52
C ASP A 30 8.85 -19.08 -31.47
N THR A 31 9.02 -17.89 -30.93
CA THR A 31 9.33 -16.68 -31.69
C THR A 31 10.37 -15.84 -30.95
N TYR A 32 11.44 -15.47 -31.65
CA TYR A 32 12.41 -14.49 -31.16
C TYR A 32 12.42 -13.28 -32.08
N GLU A 33 12.38 -12.08 -31.49
CA GLU A 33 12.56 -10.80 -32.18
C GLU A 33 13.64 -10.00 -31.47
N GLY A 34 14.71 -9.64 -32.18
CA GLY A 34 15.78 -8.83 -31.60
C GLY A 34 17.08 -8.92 -32.37
N GLU A 35 18.17 -8.66 -31.65
CA GLU A 35 19.52 -8.67 -32.22
C GLU A 35 20.06 -10.10 -32.40
N TRP A 36 20.84 -10.28 -33.47
CA TRP A 36 21.47 -11.52 -33.89
C TRP A 36 22.95 -11.32 -34.17
N LYS A 37 23.77 -12.32 -33.85
CA LYS A 37 25.20 -12.35 -34.17
C LYS A 37 25.62 -13.78 -34.49
N ASN A 38 26.04 -14.02 -35.74
CA ASN A 38 26.57 -15.30 -36.20
C ASN A 38 25.62 -16.49 -35.93
N ASN A 39 24.35 -16.36 -36.33
CA ASN A 39 23.27 -17.35 -36.09
C ASN A 39 22.80 -17.50 -34.63
N LYS A 40 23.22 -16.63 -33.72
CA LYS A 40 22.84 -16.68 -32.30
C LYS A 40 22.10 -15.40 -31.91
N THR A 41 21.11 -15.52 -31.02
CA THR A 41 20.50 -14.36 -30.37
C THR A 41 21.55 -13.62 -29.53
N HIS A 42 21.52 -12.30 -29.59
CA HIS A 42 22.50 -11.43 -28.94
C HIS A 42 21.87 -10.07 -28.63
N GLY A 43 22.52 -9.20 -27.86
CA GLY A 43 22.05 -7.82 -27.65
C GLY A 43 20.67 -7.77 -26.96
N GLN A 44 19.81 -6.84 -27.34
CA GLN A 44 18.43 -6.78 -26.83
C GLN A 44 17.50 -7.66 -27.68
N GLY A 45 16.58 -8.37 -27.02
CA GLY A 45 15.60 -9.18 -27.72
C GLY A 45 14.47 -9.74 -26.85
N THR A 46 13.41 -10.14 -27.53
CA THR A 46 12.21 -10.72 -26.95
C THR A 46 12.02 -12.13 -27.47
N MET A 47 11.98 -13.11 -26.57
CA MET A 47 11.58 -14.48 -26.86
C MET A 47 10.16 -14.72 -26.34
N VAL A 48 9.33 -15.34 -27.18
CA VAL A 48 8.02 -15.87 -26.81
C VAL A 48 8.06 -17.36 -27.11
N TRP A 49 7.94 -18.19 -26.10
CA TRP A 49 7.87 -19.63 -26.27
C TRP A 49 6.46 -20.07 -26.64
N ALA A 50 6.33 -21.19 -27.33
CA ALA A 50 5.06 -21.76 -27.75
C ALA A 50 4.14 -22.12 -26.57
N ASN A 51 4.73 -22.36 -25.39
CA ASN A 51 4.00 -22.55 -24.14
C ASN A 51 3.37 -21.25 -23.61
N GLY A 52 3.72 -20.07 -24.14
CA GLY A 52 3.21 -18.76 -23.74
C GLY A 52 4.11 -17.99 -22.77
N GLU A 53 5.25 -18.56 -22.35
CA GLU A 53 6.25 -17.81 -21.59
C GLU A 53 6.87 -16.72 -22.47
N LYS A 54 7.32 -15.64 -21.84
CA LYS A 54 7.94 -14.50 -22.55
C LYS A 54 9.16 -14.00 -21.80
N TYR A 55 10.27 -13.83 -22.50
CA TYR A 55 11.45 -13.14 -21.98
C TYR A 55 11.74 -11.88 -22.77
N GLU A 56 11.93 -10.76 -22.08
CA GLU A 56 12.34 -9.47 -22.65
C GLU A 56 13.62 -9.00 -21.94
N GLY A 57 14.74 -8.93 -22.66
CA GLY A 57 15.99 -8.52 -22.05
C GLY A 57 17.22 -8.71 -22.91
N GLU A 58 18.36 -8.76 -22.24
CA GLU A 58 19.66 -8.95 -22.85
C GLU A 58 19.93 -10.44 -23.21
N TRP A 59 20.64 -10.65 -24.31
CA TRP A 59 21.02 -11.97 -24.83
C TRP A 59 22.50 -12.00 -25.14
N GLU A 60 23.15 -13.11 -24.81
CA GLU A 60 24.53 -13.35 -25.18
C GLU A 60 24.71 -14.76 -25.76
N ASN A 61 25.16 -14.87 -27.02
CA ASN A 61 25.51 -16.14 -27.65
C ASN A 61 24.41 -17.22 -27.61
N GLY A 62 23.13 -16.82 -27.71
CA GLY A 62 22.00 -17.74 -27.74
C GLY A 62 21.31 -17.97 -26.40
N ILE A 63 21.78 -17.34 -25.32
CA ILE A 63 21.25 -17.51 -23.96
C ILE A 63 20.89 -16.17 -23.33
N MET A 64 19.88 -16.17 -22.46
CA MET A 64 19.47 -15.00 -21.68
C MET A 64 20.65 -14.52 -20.82
N HIS A 65 20.91 -13.22 -20.83
CA HIS A 65 22.02 -12.60 -20.10
C HIS A 65 21.64 -11.19 -19.62
N GLY A 66 22.50 -10.54 -18.81
CA GLY A 66 22.30 -9.14 -18.42
C GLY A 66 20.97 -8.89 -17.71
N LYS A 67 20.34 -7.73 -17.94
CA LYS A 67 19.03 -7.41 -17.35
C LYS A 67 17.90 -7.95 -18.22
N GLY A 68 16.90 -8.57 -17.60
CA GLY A 68 15.71 -9.03 -18.32
C GLY A 68 14.52 -9.36 -17.44
N THR A 69 13.35 -9.43 -18.08
CA THR A 69 12.07 -9.81 -17.48
C THR A 69 11.61 -11.13 -18.09
N LEU A 70 11.41 -12.17 -17.28
CA LEU A 70 10.73 -13.41 -17.69
C LEU A 70 9.31 -13.40 -17.13
N THR A 71 8.30 -13.48 -17.99
CA THR A 71 6.89 -13.68 -17.66
C THR A 71 6.55 -15.17 -17.81
N PHE A 72 6.11 -15.79 -16.72
CA PHE A 72 5.74 -17.20 -16.66
C PHE A 72 4.33 -17.44 -17.19
N PHE A 73 4.15 -18.51 -17.97
CA PHE A 73 2.86 -18.83 -18.57
C PHE A 73 1.81 -19.26 -17.53
N GLU A 74 2.21 -19.99 -16.49
CA GLU A 74 1.27 -20.68 -15.59
C GLU A 74 0.38 -19.72 -14.77
N ASN A 75 0.91 -18.54 -14.43
CA ASN A 75 0.25 -17.59 -13.54
C ASN A 75 0.43 -16.11 -13.96
N GLY A 76 1.26 -15.83 -14.97
CA GLY A 76 1.61 -14.47 -15.36
C GLY A 76 2.57 -13.78 -14.39
N ASP A 77 3.19 -14.53 -13.47
CA ASP A 77 4.21 -13.97 -12.59
C ASP A 77 5.41 -13.50 -13.43
N GLU A 78 6.13 -12.51 -12.92
CA GLU A 78 7.28 -11.91 -13.60
C GLU A 78 8.51 -12.00 -12.72
N TYR A 79 9.62 -12.54 -13.25
CA TYR A 79 10.94 -12.33 -12.68
C TYR A 79 11.61 -11.15 -13.39
N LYS A 80 11.96 -10.10 -12.62
CA LYS A 80 12.72 -8.93 -13.10
C LYS A 80 14.09 -8.92 -12.43
N GLY A 81 15.14 -9.24 -13.16
CA GLY A 81 16.46 -9.36 -12.54
C GLY A 81 17.62 -9.54 -13.51
N GLU A 82 18.77 -9.88 -12.94
CA GLU A 82 19.97 -10.21 -13.72
C GLU A 82 20.00 -11.69 -14.10
N TRP A 83 20.48 -11.97 -15.31
CA TRP A 83 20.63 -13.29 -15.91
C TRP A 83 22.09 -13.58 -16.21
N ILE A 84 22.59 -14.73 -15.79
CA ILE A 84 23.97 -15.16 -16.05
C ILE A 84 23.92 -16.57 -16.63
N ASN A 85 24.44 -16.72 -17.86
CA ASN A 85 24.46 -17.99 -18.58
C ASN A 85 23.09 -18.68 -18.73
N GLY A 86 22.01 -17.90 -18.92
CA GLY A 86 20.66 -18.45 -19.06
C GLY A 86 19.97 -18.75 -17.73
N GLU A 87 20.63 -18.57 -16.59
CA GLU A 87 20.05 -18.77 -15.26
C GLU A 87 19.79 -17.43 -14.58
N GLN A 88 18.69 -17.38 -13.81
CA GLN A 88 18.38 -16.25 -12.95
C GLN A 88 19.45 -16.11 -11.88
N ARG A 89 19.92 -14.89 -11.63
CA ARG A 89 20.90 -14.63 -10.56
C ARG A 89 20.20 -14.61 -9.19
N ILE A 90 19.82 -15.80 -8.72
CA ILE A 90 19.09 -16.07 -7.48
C ILE A 90 20.00 -16.85 -6.52
N GLY A 91 19.78 -16.67 -5.22
CA GLY A 91 20.57 -17.27 -4.16
C GLY A 91 21.60 -16.30 -3.60
N CYS A 92 22.68 -16.83 -3.03
CA CYS A 92 23.75 -16.02 -2.49
C CYS A 92 24.62 -15.50 -3.64
N ILE A 93 24.44 -14.23 -4.00
CA ILE A 93 25.08 -13.62 -5.17
C ILE A 93 26.41 -12.94 -4.87
N GLU A 94 26.69 -12.70 -3.58
CA GLU A 94 27.92 -12.08 -3.09
C GLU A 94 28.17 -12.46 -1.61
N GLY A 95 29.43 -12.64 -1.23
CA GLY A 95 29.83 -12.90 0.16
C GLY A 95 29.47 -14.30 0.65
N ASN A 96 29.22 -14.43 1.96
CA ASN A 96 28.94 -15.68 2.65
C ASN A 96 27.56 -15.63 3.33
N CYS A 97 26.54 -16.09 2.61
CA CYS A 97 25.18 -16.19 3.14
C CYS A 97 24.94 -17.41 4.05
N TRP A 98 25.99 -18.17 4.38
CA TRP A 98 25.91 -19.29 5.32
C TRP A 98 26.29 -18.86 6.75
N ASN A 99 27.44 -18.22 6.92
CA ASN A 99 27.96 -17.74 8.21
C ASN A 99 28.92 -16.57 7.97
N GLY A 100 28.40 -15.35 7.82
CA GLY A 100 29.22 -14.18 7.47
C GLY A 100 28.38 -13.03 6.93
N LYS A 101 28.98 -12.13 6.14
CA LYS A 101 28.25 -11.08 5.44
C LYS A 101 28.01 -11.51 4.00
N GLY A 102 26.79 -11.35 3.51
CA GLY A 102 26.43 -11.79 2.17
C GLY A 102 25.18 -11.11 1.63
N LYS A 103 25.04 -11.19 0.31
CA LYS A 103 23.92 -10.65 -0.44
C LYS A 103 23.12 -11.78 -1.07
N MET A 104 21.84 -11.83 -0.73
CA MET A 104 20.88 -12.81 -1.22
C MET A 104 19.89 -12.13 -2.15
N VAL A 105 19.52 -12.84 -3.22
CA VAL A 105 18.39 -12.51 -4.08
C VAL A 105 17.44 -13.70 -4.08
N TRP A 106 16.17 -13.48 -3.78
CA TRP A 106 15.16 -14.54 -3.82
C TRP A 106 14.49 -14.63 -5.18
N GLU A 107 13.76 -15.72 -5.42
CA GLU A 107 13.03 -15.97 -6.68
C GLU A 107 12.01 -14.87 -7.02
N ASN A 108 11.45 -14.22 -6.00
CA ASN A 108 10.51 -13.11 -6.16
C ASN A 108 11.18 -11.75 -6.42
N GLY A 109 12.52 -11.69 -6.51
CA GLY A 109 13.29 -10.47 -6.73
C GLY A 109 13.62 -9.67 -5.46
N ASP A 110 13.18 -10.12 -4.28
CA ASP A 110 13.59 -9.51 -3.01
C ASP A 110 15.10 -9.63 -2.82
N THR A 111 15.70 -8.64 -2.16
CA THR A 111 17.14 -8.64 -1.90
C THR A 111 17.44 -8.36 -0.43
N TYR A 112 18.40 -9.09 0.10
CA TYR A 112 18.93 -8.85 1.44
C TYR A 112 20.44 -8.70 1.38
N GLU A 113 20.95 -7.68 2.04
CA GLU A 113 22.38 -7.47 2.23
C GLU A 113 22.66 -7.29 3.72
N GLY A 114 23.42 -8.21 4.31
CA GLY A 114 23.64 -8.18 5.74
C GLY A 114 24.39 -9.39 6.28
N GLU A 115 24.30 -9.57 7.59
CA GLU A 115 24.92 -10.67 8.31
C GLU A 115 24.07 -11.95 8.25
N TRP A 116 24.73 -13.10 8.30
CA TRP A 116 24.16 -14.43 8.14
C TRP A 116 24.76 -15.37 9.18
N LYS A 117 23.91 -16.25 9.73
CA LYS A 117 24.30 -17.30 10.65
C LYS A 117 23.49 -18.57 10.38
N ASN A 118 24.17 -19.67 10.10
CA ASN A 118 23.60 -20.97 9.75
C ASN A 118 22.52 -20.86 8.65
N ASN A 119 22.86 -20.19 7.55
CA ASN A 119 22.01 -19.99 6.37
C ASN A 119 20.73 -19.17 6.63
N LYS A 120 20.75 -18.35 7.68
CA LYS A 120 19.65 -17.46 8.06
C LYS A 120 20.18 -16.05 8.22
N THR A 121 19.39 -15.05 7.82
CA THR A 121 19.68 -13.64 8.11
C THR A 121 19.81 -13.45 9.62
N HIS A 122 20.85 -12.74 10.04
CA HIS A 122 21.20 -12.58 11.45
C HIS A 122 22.00 -11.30 11.65
N GLY A 123 21.95 -10.65 12.81
CA GLY A 123 22.71 -9.42 13.03
C GLY A 123 22.17 -8.25 12.20
N GLN A 124 23.00 -7.29 11.83
CA GLN A 124 22.54 -6.11 11.09
C GLN A 124 22.38 -6.42 9.58
N GLY A 125 21.28 -5.94 8.99
CA GLY A 125 21.06 -6.11 7.55
C GLY A 125 19.95 -5.25 6.98
N LYS A 126 19.97 -5.12 5.66
CA LYS A 126 19.01 -4.37 4.86
C LYS A 126 18.26 -5.29 3.92
N MET A 127 16.94 -5.30 4.04
CA MET A 127 16.03 -5.94 3.08
C MET A 127 15.44 -4.86 2.17
N VAL A 128 15.39 -5.17 0.88
CA VAL A 128 14.69 -4.39 -0.14
C VAL A 128 13.75 -5.35 -0.86
N TRP A 129 12.45 -5.12 -0.71
CA TRP A 129 11.45 -5.91 -1.39
C TRP A 129 11.24 -5.40 -2.82
N VAL A 130 10.75 -6.28 -3.69
CA VAL A 130 10.42 -5.90 -5.09
C VAL A 130 9.37 -4.78 -5.16
N SER A 131 8.56 -4.59 -4.11
CA SER A 131 7.60 -3.47 -3.97
C SER A 131 8.25 -2.10 -3.86
N GLY A 132 9.55 -2.04 -3.53
CA GLY A 132 10.30 -0.83 -3.19
C GLY A 132 10.33 -0.53 -1.68
N ASP A 133 9.62 -1.32 -0.86
CA ASP A 133 9.73 -1.23 0.59
C ASP A 133 11.15 -1.58 1.04
N THR A 134 11.58 -1.01 2.15
CA THR A 134 12.91 -1.28 2.72
C THR A 134 12.85 -1.41 4.23
N TYR A 135 13.60 -2.36 4.76
CA TYR A 135 13.85 -2.51 6.18
C TYR A 135 15.35 -2.54 6.42
N GLU A 136 15.83 -1.75 7.37
CA GLU A 136 17.23 -1.71 7.77
C GLU A 136 17.27 -1.80 9.29
N GLY A 137 17.80 -2.92 9.81
CA GLY A 137 17.72 -3.22 11.23
C GLY A 137 18.37 -4.55 11.62
N GLU A 138 18.08 -5.01 12.84
CA GLU A 138 18.59 -6.26 13.36
C GLU A 138 17.76 -7.45 12.83
N TRP A 139 18.39 -8.60 12.64
CA TRP A 139 17.79 -9.83 12.17
C TRP A 139 18.17 -10.96 13.12
N LYS A 140 17.22 -11.86 13.41
CA LYS A 140 17.49 -13.04 14.24
C LYS A 140 16.90 -14.29 13.59
N ASN A 141 17.79 -15.19 13.15
CA ASN A 141 17.44 -16.53 12.69
C ASN A 141 16.49 -16.57 11.47
N GLY A 142 16.62 -15.59 10.58
CA GLY A 142 15.84 -15.50 9.34
C GLY A 142 14.77 -14.41 9.38
N ASP A 143 14.46 -13.90 10.57
CA ASP A 143 13.35 -13.00 10.80
C ASP A 143 13.86 -11.58 11.11
N MET A 144 13.12 -10.56 10.65
CA MET A 144 13.32 -9.19 11.09
C MET A 144 13.18 -9.15 12.60
N TYR A 145 14.17 -8.60 13.28
CA TYR A 145 14.13 -8.42 14.71
C TYR A 145 13.81 -6.96 15.00
N GLU A 146 12.53 -6.72 15.27
CA GLU A 146 12.11 -5.48 15.91
C GLU A 146 12.18 -5.71 17.42
N GLU A 147 12.94 -4.86 18.11
CA GLU A 147 13.00 -4.84 19.56
C GLU A 147 11.66 -4.31 20.07
N GLY A 148 10.66 -5.18 20.12
CA GLY A 148 9.33 -4.84 20.64
C GLY A 148 9.43 -4.36 22.09
N ILE A 149 8.37 -3.68 22.57
CA ILE A 149 8.22 -3.20 23.96
C ILE A 149 8.09 -4.37 24.97
N GLY A 150 9.06 -5.28 25.01
CA GLY A 150 9.29 -6.28 26.04
C GLY A 150 8.20 -7.34 26.24
N CYS A 151 8.59 -8.45 26.85
CA CYS A 151 7.63 -9.32 27.53
C CYS A 151 6.93 -8.49 28.61
N ILE A 152 5.64 -8.20 28.43
CA ILE A 152 4.91 -7.31 29.35
C ILE A 152 4.38 -8.06 30.57
N GLU A 153 4.27 -9.40 30.48
CA GLU A 153 3.81 -10.26 31.56
C GLU A 153 4.31 -11.70 31.37
N GLY A 154 4.66 -12.40 32.46
CA GLY A 154 5.06 -13.81 32.42
C GLY A 154 6.50 -14.07 31.96
N ASN A 155 6.76 -15.27 31.44
CA ASN A 155 8.08 -15.74 30.99
C ASN A 155 8.06 -16.01 29.49
N CYS A 156 8.37 -15.00 28.70
CA CYS A 156 8.42 -15.10 27.24
C CYS A 156 9.71 -15.74 26.68
N GLU A 157 10.62 -16.21 27.55
CA GLU A 157 11.82 -16.94 27.13
C GLU A 157 11.57 -18.45 27.15
N ASN A 158 11.05 -18.97 28.26
CA ASN A 158 10.81 -20.41 28.44
C ASN A 158 9.66 -20.63 29.42
N GLY A 159 8.43 -20.31 29.01
CA GLY A 159 7.25 -20.39 29.86
C GLY A 159 6.02 -19.75 29.22
N TYR A 160 5.00 -19.47 30.03
CA TYR A 160 3.80 -18.78 29.56
C TYR A 160 3.99 -17.27 29.73
N GLY A 161 3.69 -16.48 28.70
CA GLY A 161 3.91 -15.05 28.70
C GLY A 161 3.00 -14.28 27.77
N THR A 162 3.04 -12.96 27.93
CA THR A 162 2.36 -11.99 27.08
C THR A 162 3.41 -11.09 26.44
N VAL A 163 3.41 -11.03 25.11
CA VAL A 163 4.20 -10.07 24.35
C VAL A 163 3.26 -9.16 23.57
N VAL A 164 3.60 -7.88 23.54
CA VAL A 164 2.98 -6.89 22.67
C VAL A 164 4.07 -6.35 21.77
N TRP A 165 3.86 -6.44 20.47
CA TRP A 165 4.80 -5.93 19.47
C TRP A 165 4.55 -4.43 19.23
N ASP A 166 5.48 -3.76 18.55
CA ASP A 166 5.40 -2.32 18.28
C ASP A 166 4.26 -1.95 17.33
N ASP A 167 3.82 -2.94 16.55
CA ASP A 167 2.61 -2.91 15.76
C ASP A 167 1.32 -3.10 16.61
N GLY A 168 1.44 -3.31 17.91
CA GLY A 168 0.31 -3.49 18.82
C GLY A 168 -0.32 -4.87 18.79
N ASP A 169 0.17 -5.79 17.94
CA ASP A 169 -0.26 -7.18 17.99
C ASP A 169 0.04 -7.73 19.38
N LYS A 170 -0.82 -8.62 19.86
CA LYS A 170 -0.70 -9.17 21.21
C LYS A 170 -0.77 -10.67 21.16
N TYR A 171 0.26 -11.32 21.67
CA TYR A 171 0.25 -12.75 21.91
C TYR A 171 0.22 -13.07 23.39
N ILE A 172 -0.62 -14.03 23.75
CA ILE A 172 -0.69 -14.62 25.09
C ILE A 172 -0.56 -16.13 24.93
N GLY A 173 0.52 -16.71 25.43
CA GLY A 173 0.72 -18.14 25.24
C GLY A 173 2.06 -18.65 25.70
N ASN A 174 2.37 -19.87 25.29
CA ASN A 174 3.58 -20.56 25.67
C ASN A 174 4.77 -20.15 24.78
N PHE A 175 5.95 -20.12 25.38
CA PHE A 175 7.23 -19.76 24.77
C PHE A 175 8.29 -20.83 25.07
N LYS A 176 9.18 -21.03 24.11
CA LYS A 176 10.38 -21.85 24.25
C LYS A 176 11.53 -21.20 23.50
N ASP A 177 12.66 -20.97 24.19
CA ASP A 177 13.85 -20.28 23.70
C ASP A 177 13.52 -18.93 23.00
N GLY A 178 12.61 -18.16 23.60
CA GLY A 178 12.18 -16.83 23.11
C GLY A 178 11.17 -16.87 21.95
N ALA A 179 10.75 -18.06 21.51
CA ALA A 179 9.82 -18.24 20.39
C ALA A 179 8.43 -18.72 20.84
N LEU A 180 7.37 -18.27 20.15
CA LEU A 180 6.01 -18.76 20.33
C LEU A 180 5.96 -20.28 20.11
N HIS A 181 5.52 -21.03 21.12
CA HIS A 181 5.62 -22.49 21.12
C HIS A 181 4.59 -23.12 22.05
N GLY A 182 3.81 -24.10 21.58
CA GLY A 182 2.68 -24.66 22.33
C GLY A 182 1.40 -23.86 22.10
N GLU A 183 0.42 -23.98 22.99
CA GLU A 183 -0.86 -23.28 22.82
C GLU A 183 -0.72 -21.78 23.10
N GLY A 184 -1.42 -20.96 22.32
CA GLY A 184 -1.51 -19.53 22.54
C GLY A 184 -2.55 -18.83 21.68
N GLU A 185 -2.81 -17.58 22.03
CA GLU A 185 -3.77 -16.68 21.40
C GLU A 185 -3.02 -15.48 20.84
N LEU A 186 -3.21 -15.17 19.55
CA LEU A 186 -2.70 -13.98 18.90
C LEU A 186 -3.88 -13.08 18.53
N THR A 187 -3.85 -11.84 18.99
CA THR A 187 -4.79 -10.79 18.58
C THR A 187 -4.07 -9.85 17.63
N PHE A 188 -4.59 -9.72 16.41
CA PHE A 188 -4.10 -8.78 15.42
C PHE A 188 -4.64 -7.37 15.69
N ALA A 189 -3.78 -6.37 15.73
CA ALA A 189 -4.13 -5.01 16.12
C ALA A 189 -4.79 -4.20 14.99
N ASP A 190 -4.67 -4.65 13.75
CA ASP A 190 -5.21 -4.00 12.56
C ASP A 190 -6.73 -4.15 12.43
N ASP A 191 -7.27 -5.34 12.69
CA ASP A 191 -8.70 -5.64 12.58
C ASP A 191 -9.33 -6.29 13.83
N GLY A 192 -8.52 -6.66 14.83
CA GLY A 192 -8.97 -7.29 16.06
C GLY A 192 -9.31 -8.78 15.91
N GLU A 193 -8.95 -9.41 14.79
CA GLU A 193 -9.09 -10.85 14.64
C GLU A 193 -8.26 -11.57 15.70
N ILE A 194 -8.88 -12.56 16.34
CA ILE A 194 -8.23 -13.39 17.35
C ILE A 194 -7.99 -14.76 16.74
N TRP A 195 -6.74 -15.18 16.72
CA TRP A 195 -6.35 -16.54 16.43
C TRP A 195 -6.08 -17.29 17.73
N VAL A 196 -6.69 -18.47 17.90
CA VAL A 196 -6.41 -19.40 19.00
C VAL A 196 -5.96 -20.74 18.44
N GLY A 197 -4.81 -21.27 18.90
CA GLY A 197 -4.31 -22.57 18.46
C GLY A 197 -2.89 -22.88 18.93
N THR A 198 -2.22 -23.83 18.24
CA THR A 198 -0.86 -24.30 18.60
C THR A 198 0.24 -23.63 17.77
N TRP A 199 1.37 -23.33 18.38
CA TRP A 199 2.56 -22.75 17.77
C TRP A 199 3.76 -23.69 17.87
N LYS A 200 4.67 -23.60 16.91
CA LYS A 200 5.98 -24.26 16.96
C LYS A 200 7.03 -23.34 16.36
N ASN A 201 7.83 -22.72 17.22
CA ASN A 201 8.94 -21.83 16.85
C ASN A 201 8.46 -20.67 15.96
N ASN A 202 7.56 -19.84 16.49
CA ASN A 202 6.93 -18.70 15.80
C ASN A 202 6.01 -19.06 14.62
N LYS A 203 5.80 -20.35 14.33
CA LYS A 203 4.91 -20.81 13.26
C LYS A 203 3.63 -21.42 13.80
N LEU A 204 2.49 -21.05 13.20
CA LEU A 204 1.17 -21.62 13.46
C LEU A 204 1.11 -23.12 13.09
N GLN A 205 0.39 -23.92 13.87
CA GLN A 205 0.20 -25.36 13.70
C GLN A 205 -1.24 -25.78 14.07
N GLY A 206 -1.77 -26.82 13.41
CA GLY A 206 -3.01 -27.49 13.80
C GLY A 206 -4.32 -26.78 13.43
N SER A 207 -5.42 -27.12 14.10
CA SER A 207 -6.71 -26.48 13.89
C SER A 207 -6.85 -25.24 14.76
N GLY A 208 -7.11 -24.09 14.16
CA GLY A 208 -7.26 -22.81 14.86
C GLY A 208 -8.68 -22.26 14.76
N LYS A 209 -9.04 -21.42 15.71
CA LYS A 209 -10.32 -20.72 15.73
C LYS A 209 -10.07 -19.24 15.44
N THR A 210 -10.72 -18.67 14.42
CA THR A 210 -10.84 -17.23 14.30
C THR A 210 -12.15 -16.75 14.90
N VAL A 211 -12.08 -15.69 15.69
CA VAL A 211 -13.26 -14.99 16.19
C VAL A 211 -13.30 -13.64 15.49
N ALA A 212 -14.31 -13.45 14.65
CA ALA A 212 -14.55 -12.15 14.02
C ALA A 212 -15.12 -11.16 15.04
N TRP A 213 -15.08 -9.87 14.72
CA TRP A 213 -15.54 -8.79 15.59
C TRP A 213 -17.03 -8.90 16.00
N ASP A 214 -17.84 -9.65 15.25
CA ASP A 214 -19.25 -9.95 15.53
C ASP A 214 -19.46 -11.16 16.47
N GLY A 215 -18.37 -11.75 16.99
CA GLY A 215 -18.38 -12.93 17.84
C GLY A 215 -18.56 -14.25 17.08
N SER A 216 -18.68 -14.21 15.75
CA SER A 216 -18.77 -15.43 14.95
C SER A 216 -17.45 -16.18 14.98
N THR A 217 -17.58 -17.48 15.18
CA THR A 217 -16.47 -18.43 15.29
C THR A 217 -16.30 -19.14 13.96
N ARG A 218 -15.07 -19.21 13.44
CA ARG A 218 -14.71 -20.11 12.35
C ARG A 218 -13.59 -21.02 12.79
N VAL A 219 -13.82 -22.33 12.68
CA VAL A 219 -12.79 -23.35 12.95
C VAL A 219 -12.15 -23.71 11.62
N CYS A 220 -10.83 -23.56 11.53
CA CYS A 220 -10.05 -23.88 10.34
C CYS A 220 -9.02 -24.94 10.70
N GLU A 221 -8.94 -26.02 9.91
CA GLU A 221 -7.86 -27.01 10.01
C GLU A 221 -6.73 -26.61 9.04
N PHE A 222 -5.52 -26.37 9.55
CA PHE A 222 -4.35 -26.14 8.70
C PHE A 222 -3.80 -27.47 8.19
N ASP A 223 -3.86 -27.66 6.88
CA ASP A 223 -2.87 -28.45 6.13
C ASP A 223 -2.41 -27.59 4.95
N GLY A 224 -1.11 -27.60 4.67
CA GLY A 224 -0.38 -26.61 3.86
C GLY A 224 -1.21 -25.90 2.77
N TYR A 225 -1.31 -24.57 2.87
CA TYR A 225 -1.74 -23.65 1.80
C TYR A 225 -3.17 -23.77 1.23
N LYS A 226 -4.18 -24.26 1.97
CA LYS A 226 -5.58 -24.29 1.46
C LYS A 226 -6.69 -23.87 2.43
N CYS A 227 -6.59 -22.67 3.02
CA CYS A 227 -7.78 -21.97 3.56
C CYS A 227 -7.99 -20.54 3.04
N ALA A 228 -7.09 -20.00 2.21
CA ALA A 228 -7.20 -18.63 1.69
C ALA A 228 -7.83 -18.50 0.29
N LYS A 229 -8.17 -19.60 -0.42
CA LYS A 229 -8.50 -19.53 -1.87
C LYS A 229 -9.98 -19.73 -2.25
N LEU A 230 -10.80 -20.43 -1.45
CA LEU A 230 -12.19 -20.73 -1.87
C LEU A 230 -13.24 -19.71 -1.39
N ILE A 231 -12.92 -18.87 -0.40
CA ILE A 231 -13.69 -17.66 -0.09
C ILE A 231 -13.29 -16.51 -1.04
N LYS A 232 -12.10 -16.58 -1.66
CA LYS A 232 -11.62 -15.58 -2.61
C LYS A 232 -12.47 -15.56 -3.89
N GLN A 233 -12.84 -16.72 -4.45
CA GLN A 233 -13.53 -16.76 -5.75
C GLN A 233 -15.01 -16.32 -5.75
N ILE A 234 -15.70 -16.29 -4.61
CA ILE A 234 -17.09 -15.80 -4.53
C ILE A 234 -17.19 -14.43 -3.81
N LYS A 235 -16.17 -14.00 -3.05
CA LYS A 235 -16.03 -12.60 -2.61
C LYS A 235 -15.43 -11.67 -3.67
N ASN A 236 -14.84 -12.21 -4.73
CA ASN A 236 -14.16 -11.47 -5.81
C ASN A 236 -15.05 -10.60 -6.71
N PHE A 237 -16.32 -10.36 -6.38
CA PHE A 237 -17.17 -9.55 -7.27
C PHE A 237 -17.44 -8.11 -6.85
N ILE A 238 -17.45 -7.73 -5.56
CA ILE A 238 -17.79 -6.33 -5.21
C ILE A 238 -17.06 -5.78 -3.96
N PHE A 239 -16.50 -6.57 -3.04
CA PHE A 239 -16.03 -6.01 -1.76
C PHE A 239 -14.76 -6.67 -1.19
N LYS A 240 -13.63 -5.93 -1.18
CA LYS A 240 -12.78 -5.72 0.01
C LYS A 240 -11.65 -4.72 -0.28
N GLY A 241 -11.68 -3.61 0.43
CA GLY A 241 -10.65 -2.60 0.53
C GLY A 241 -11.30 -1.37 1.14
N GLY A 242 -11.15 -1.16 2.46
CA GLY A 242 -11.45 0.15 3.04
C GLY A 242 -10.65 1.18 2.25
N SER A 243 -11.34 2.17 1.69
CA SER A 243 -10.77 3.27 0.89
C SER A 243 -9.58 2.85 0.02
N SER A 244 -9.85 2.12 -1.07
CA SER A 244 -8.91 1.99 -2.18
C SER A 244 -9.67 1.62 -3.45
N TRP A 245 -10.14 2.66 -4.14
CA TRP A 245 -10.75 2.53 -5.46
C TRP A 245 -9.91 3.18 -6.57
N ILE A 246 -8.82 3.85 -6.19
CA ILE A 246 -7.94 4.57 -7.09
C ILE A 246 -6.51 4.13 -6.74
N ASP A 247 -5.69 3.94 -7.77
CA ASP A 247 -4.28 3.55 -7.65
C ASP A 247 -3.52 4.50 -6.69
N LYS A 248 -2.40 4.03 -6.12
CA LYS A 248 -1.59 4.71 -5.07
C LYS A 248 -0.91 6.02 -5.52
N ASP A 249 -1.26 6.52 -6.69
CA ASP A 249 -0.65 7.67 -7.38
C ASP A 249 -1.74 8.60 -7.96
N ILE A 250 -2.83 8.84 -7.22
CA ILE A 250 -3.88 9.79 -7.63
C ILE A 250 -3.27 11.16 -7.97
N ILE A 251 -2.29 11.59 -7.17
CA ILE A 251 -1.78 12.95 -7.25
C ILE A 251 -0.39 13.01 -7.90
N THR A 252 0.44 11.96 -7.94
CA THR A 252 1.81 12.11 -8.48
C THR A 252 2.32 11.08 -9.49
N LYS A 253 2.83 11.62 -10.63
CA LYS A 253 4.08 11.16 -11.27
C LYS A 253 5.17 12.25 -11.26
N ASN A 254 4.83 13.50 -10.90
CA ASN A 254 5.74 14.63 -10.72
C ASN A 254 5.21 15.51 -9.56
N ASP A 255 6.03 15.81 -8.56
CA ASP A 255 5.63 16.61 -7.39
C ASP A 255 5.32 18.06 -7.79
N VAL A 256 4.04 18.42 -7.76
CA VAL A 256 3.49 19.76 -8.09
C VAL A 256 3.08 20.54 -6.84
N SER A 257 3.65 20.22 -5.67
CA SER A 257 3.26 20.84 -4.40
C SER A 257 3.36 22.36 -4.43
N THR A 258 2.34 23.02 -3.87
CA THR A 258 2.26 24.48 -3.71
C THR A 258 2.84 24.97 -2.37
N PHE A 259 3.44 24.06 -1.58
CA PHE A 259 4.03 24.37 -0.28
C PHE A 259 5.22 25.33 -0.41
N LYS A 260 5.22 26.41 0.37
CA LYS A 260 6.28 27.42 0.39
C LYS A 260 7.20 27.25 1.59
N THR A 261 6.67 27.45 2.79
CA THR A 261 7.48 27.47 4.02
C THR A 261 6.75 26.85 5.19
N LEU A 262 7.52 26.31 6.13
CA LEU A 262 7.06 25.87 7.43
C LEU A 262 7.82 26.65 8.49
N LYS A 263 7.11 27.25 9.44
CA LYS A 263 7.72 27.99 10.56
C LYS A 263 7.20 27.44 11.87
N PHE A 264 8.10 27.06 12.77
CA PHE A 264 7.73 26.77 14.14
C PHE A 264 7.15 28.02 14.80
N VAL A 265 6.04 27.87 15.51
CA VAL A 265 5.35 28.96 16.21
C VAL A 265 5.63 28.87 17.70
N GLU A 266 5.20 27.78 18.33
CA GLU A 266 5.33 27.56 19.77
C GLU A 266 5.07 26.09 20.12
N GLU A 267 5.45 25.69 21.33
CA GLU A 267 4.98 24.48 21.98
C GLU A 267 4.03 24.88 23.10
N LYS A 268 2.79 24.37 23.06
CA LYS A 268 1.82 24.65 24.11
C LYS A 268 0.80 23.54 24.28
N GLU A 269 0.09 23.60 25.39
CA GLU A 269 -1.08 22.79 25.64
C GLU A 269 -2.26 23.25 24.76
N VAL A 270 -2.92 22.30 24.09
CA VAL A 270 -4.05 22.53 23.20
C VAL A 270 -5.20 21.58 23.55
N LEU A 271 -6.44 22.04 23.35
CA LEU A 271 -7.65 21.22 23.44
C LEU A 271 -8.06 20.79 22.03
N GLU A 272 -7.89 19.51 21.72
CA GLU A 272 -8.06 18.97 20.36
C GLU A 272 -8.72 17.59 20.36
N TYR A 273 -9.27 17.19 19.23
CA TYR A 273 -9.90 15.89 19.03
C TYR A 273 -8.87 14.75 18.93
N ASP A 274 -9.13 13.63 19.60
CA ASP A 274 -8.28 12.43 19.59
C ASP A 274 -9.14 11.15 19.53
N LYS A 275 -8.94 10.35 18.46
CA LYS A 275 -9.64 9.07 18.22
C LYS A 275 -9.13 7.90 19.06
N ARG A 276 -7.95 8.01 19.67
CA ARG A 276 -7.27 6.90 20.36
C ARG A 276 -7.79 6.65 21.77
N THR A 277 -8.59 7.57 22.30
CA THR A 277 -8.96 7.60 23.73
C THR A 277 -10.42 7.29 24.00
N SER A 278 -11.23 6.96 22.98
CA SER A 278 -12.63 6.59 23.18
C SER A 278 -12.78 5.23 23.87
N LYS A 279 -13.44 5.24 25.04
CA LYS A 279 -13.83 4.03 25.79
C LYS A 279 -15.26 3.55 25.52
N ASN A 280 -16.10 4.35 24.85
CA ASN A 280 -17.51 4.04 24.61
C ASN A 280 -17.80 4.03 23.11
N LYS A 281 -17.93 2.83 22.53
CA LYS A 281 -18.53 2.62 21.21
C LYS A 281 -20.05 2.74 21.35
N ASN A 282 -20.60 3.95 21.32
CA ASN A 282 -22.04 4.11 21.14
C ASN A 282 -22.40 3.83 19.67
N GLN A 283 -23.68 3.50 19.42
CA GLN A 283 -24.29 2.99 18.18
C GLN A 283 -24.06 3.81 16.88
N TYR A 284 -23.27 4.90 16.94
CA TYR A 284 -22.92 5.77 15.81
C TYR A 284 -21.39 5.97 15.62
N GLY A 285 -20.55 5.13 16.23
CA GLY A 285 -19.18 4.87 15.75
C GLY A 285 -18.11 5.97 15.87
N SER A 286 -18.42 7.21 16.22
CA SER A 286 -17.40 8.28 16.31
C SER A 286 -16.64 8.23 17.63
N GLY A 287 -15.62 7.37 17.69
CA GLY A 287 -14.66 7.27 18.81
C GLY A 287 -13.77 8.50 19.02
N ILE A 288 -14.24 9.71 18.71
CA ILE A 288 -13.47 10.97 18.79
C ILE A 288 -13.81 11.68 20.11
N THR A 289 -12.81 12.01 20.92
CA THR A 289 -13.02 12.81 22.14
C THR A 289 -12.09 14.01 22.18
N LEU A 290 -12.57 15.14 22.73
CA LEU A 290 -11.71 16.29 22.99
C LEU A 290 -10.76 15.99 24.15
N LYS A 291 -9.48 16.27 23.94
CA LYS A 291 -8.40 16.04 24.89
C LYS A 291 -7.46 17.23 24.94
N VAL A 292 -6.99 17.50 26.15
CA VAL A 292 -5.94 18.45 26.40
C VAL A 292 -4.60 17.73 26.26
N PHE A 293 -3.71 18.22 25.41
CA PHE A 293 -2.35 17.69 25.27
C PHE A 293 -1.36 18.76 24.80
N ASN A 294 -0.08 18.56 25.07
CA ASN A 294 0.99 19.40 24.52
C ASN A 294 1.20 19.13 23.03
N ALA A 295 1.35 20.18 22.24
CA ALA A 295 1.60 20.11 20.81
C ALA A 295 2.69 21.09 20.37
N PHE A 296 3.50 20.65 19.42
CA PHE A 296 4.37 21.52 18.62
C PHE A 296 3.54 22.12 17.48
N ILE A 297 3.47 23.45 17.43
CA ILE A 297 2.64 24.16 16.45
C ILE A 297 3.53 24.77 15.38
N PHE A 298 3.17 24.50 14.13
CA PHE A 298 3.84 25.05 12.96
C PHE A 298 2.83 25.83 12.10
N ASN A 299 3.27 26.92 11.49
CA ASN A 299 2.53 27.65 10.46
C ASN A 299 3.08 27.25 9.09
N ALA A 300 2.23 26.69 8.23
CA ALA A 300 2.58 26.29 6.86
C ALA A 300 1.95 27.27 5.85
N SER A 301 2.74 27.72 4.87
CA SER A 301 2.28 28.66 3.83
C SER A 301 2.33 28.07 2.42
N PHE A 302 1.48 28.59 1.53
CA PHE A 302 1.23 28.01 0.20
C PHE A 302 1.12 29.06 -0.92
N GLU A 303 1.23 28.64 -2.19
CA GLU A 303 1.15 29.53 -3.37
C GLU A 303 -0.21 30.17 -3.61
N LYS A 304 -1.28 29.40 -3.44
CA LYS A 304 -2.64 29.85 -3.78
C LYS A 304 -3.66 29.52 -2.69
N SER A 305 -3.24 29.15 -1.48
CA SER A 305 -4.15 28.87 -0.36
C SER A 305 -3.74 29.61 0.91
N GLN A 306 -4.69 29.72 1.85
CA GLN A 306 -4.42 30.30 3.16
C GLN A 306 -3.35 29.51 3.90
N ASP A 307 -2.64 30.21 4.77
CA ASP A 307 -1.75 29.58 5.73
C ASP A 307 -2.58 28.75 6.72
N ILE A 308 -2.08 27.59 7.10
CA ILE A 308 -2.72 26.71 8.07
C ILE A 308 -1.78 26.34 9.20
N LEU A 309 -2.35 26.07 10.37
CA LEU A 309 -1.60 25.52 11.48
C LEU A 309 -1.49 24.01 11.36
N ILE A 310 -0.31 23.48 11.66
CA ILE A 310 -0.06 22.05 11.79
C ILE A 310 0.31 21.80 13.24
N LYS A 311 -0.54 21.04 13.95
CA LYS A 311 -0.36 20.72 15.37
C LYS A 311 0.16 19.30 15.48
N VAL A 312 1.41 19.13 15.85
CA VAL A 312 2.02 17.81 16.00
C VAL A 312 2.08 17.47 17.48
N ASN A 313 1.46 16.36 17.87
CA ASN A 313 1.35 15.97 19.28
C ASN A 313 2.75 15.77 19.93
N ALA A 314 2.91 16.10 21.21
CA ALA A 314 4.18 15.99 21.92
C ALA A 314 4.74 14.56 22.03
N GLU A 315 3.97 13.52 21.68
CA GLU A 315 4.45 12.14 21.55
C GLU A 315 5.58 11.93 20.52
N PHE A 316 5.81 12.93 19.66
CA PHE A 316 7.00 13.00 18.80
C PHE A 316 8.28 13.42 19.57
N LYS A 317 8.17 13.65 20.88
CA LYS A 317 9.21 13.91 21.89
C LYS A 317 10.02 15.19 21.73
N THR A 318 10.30 15.63 20.50
CA THR A 318 11.19 16.76 20.20
C THR A 318 10.63 17.60 19.06
N GLN A 319 10.89 18.90 19.07
CA GLN A 319 10.54 19.82 17.98
C GLN A 319 11.06 19.33 16.62
N GLU A 320 12.32 18.86 16.53
CA GLU A 320 12.91 18.40 15.26
C GLU A 320 12.12 17.22 14.64
N LYS A 321 11.74 16.23 15.47
CA LYS A 321 10.92 15.10 15.03
C LYS A 321 9.51 15.53 14.65
N ALA A 322 8.94 16.49 15.38
CA ALA A 322 7.64 17.04 15.07
C ALA A 322 7.66 17.84 13.76
N GLU A 323 8.72 18.61 13.51
CA GLU A 323 8.94 19.39 12.29
C GLU A 323 9.06 18.49 11.07
N LYS A 324 9.75 17.35 11.17
CA LYS A 324 9.81 16.34 10.09
C LYS A 324 8.41 15.84 9.70
N GLN A 325 7.54 15.61 10.68
CA GLN A 325 6.15 15.21 10.41
C GLN A 325 5.34 16.36 9.81
N ALA A 326 5.42 17.56 10.40
CA ALA A 326 4.72 18.72 9.88
C ALA A 326 5.13 19.03 8.43
N LEU A 327 6.42 18.93 8.10
CA LEU A 327 6.93 19.14 6.74
C LEU A 327 6.42 18.10 5.75
N LYS A 328 6.42 16.81 6.13
CA LYS A 328 5.87 15.72 5.29
C LYS A 328 4.42 16.01 4.92
N TRP A 329 3.59 16.29 5.92
CA TRP A 329 2.15 16.48 5.71
C TRP A 329 1.82 17.83 5.06
N ALA A 330 2.59 18.89 5.33
CA ALA A 330 2.46 20.17 4.64
C ALA A 330 2.71 20.04 3.13
N LYS A 331 3.75 19.29 2.73
CA LYS A 331 4.04 19.04 1.32
C LYS A 331 2.91 18.28 0.63
N MET A 332 2.40 17.21 1.26
CA MET A 332 1.29 16.43 0.75
C MET A 332 0.00 17.26 0.63
N TYR A 333 -0.35 18.01 1.69
CA TYR A 333 -1.46 18.97 1.65
C TYR A 333 -1.28 19.99 0.52
N GLY A 334 -0.06 20.48 0.29
CA GLY A 334 0.26 21.41 -0.79
C GLY A 334 -0.03 20.86 -2.20
N GLN A 335 -0.08 19.54 -2.38
CA GLN A 335 -0.40 18.88 -3.65
C GLN A 335 -1.91 18.70 -3.87
N MET A 336 -2.72 18.84 -2.82
CA MET A 336 -4.17 18.67 -2.91
C MET A 336 -4.81 19.83 -3.69
N PRO A 337 -5.90 19.58 -4.45
CA PRO A 337 -6.64 20.61 -5.17
C PRO A 337 -7.09 21.78 -4.28
N TYR A 338 -7.09 22.99 -4.84
CA TYR A 338 -7.39 24.22 -4.10
C TYR A 338 -8.77 24.20 -3.43
N PHE A 339 -9.80 23.70 -4.12
CA PHE A 339 -11.17 23.64 -3.59
C PHE A 339 -11.30 22.80 -2.31
N LEU A 340 -10.40 21.83 -2.08
CA LEU A 340 -10.37 21.02 -0.86
C LEU A 340 -9.62 21.69 0.29
N LYS A 341 -8.92 22.79 0.04
CA LYS A 341 -8.05 23.48 1.00
C LYS A 341 -8.63 24.79 1.50
N GLU A 342 -9.54 25.39 0.73
CA GLU A 342 -10.08 26.73 0.95
C GLU A 342 -10.62 26.95 2.37
N ASN A 343 -11.26 25.95 2.96
CA ASN A 343 -11.91 26.06 4.27
C ASN A 343 -11.11 25.44 5.43
N VAL A 344 -9.91 24.91 5.16
CA VAL A 344 -9.09 24.23 6.16
C VAL A 344 -8.36 25.24 7.03
N LYS A 345 -8.53 25.14 8.34
CA LYS A 345 -7.94 26.01 9.37
C LYS A 345 -6.64 25.41 9.91
N TYR A 346 -6.69 24.13 10.25
CA TYR A 346 -5.54 23.40 10.79
C TYR A 346 -5.75 21.89 10.71
N PHE A 347 -4.68 21.13 10.88
CA PHE A 347 -4.78 19.70 11.13
C PHE A 347 -3.85 19.25 12.25
N VAL A 348 -4.19 18.10 12.83
CA VAL A 348 -3.48 17.51 13.96
C VAL A 348 -2.79 16.22 13.51
N VAL A 349 -1.53 16.04 13.90
CA VAL A 349 -0.75 14.83 13.60
C VAL A 349 -0.49 14.06 14.89
N HIS A 350 -0.97 12.82 14.89
CA HIS A 350 -0.81 11.87 15.97
C HIS A 350 -0.05 10.61 15.51
N LYS A 351 0.61 9.95 16.46
CA LYS A 351 0.99 8.54 16.36
C LYS A 351 -0.22 7.66 16.66
N GLY A 352 -0.23 6.46 16.12
CA GLY A 352 -1.21 5.43 16.48
C GLY A 352 -1.87 4.82 15.26
N LYS A 353 -2.64 3.76 15.52
CA LYS A 353 -3.18 2.86 14.50
C LYS A 353 -4.63 3.09 14.12
N VAL A 354 -5.26 4.14 14.66
CA VAL A 354 -6.65 4.49 14.35
C VAL A 354 -6.75 5.21 13.00
N GLY A 355 -7.93 5.18 12.39
CA GLY A 355 -8.21 5.89 11.13
C GLY A 355 -8.18 7.41 11.28
N TRP A 356 -8.07 8.10 10.15
CA TRP A 356 -8.10 9.57 10.09
C TRP A 356 -9.51 10.10 10.37
N SER A 357 -9.64 11.42 10.51
CA SER A 357 -10.96 12.05 10.66
C SER A 357 -10.93 13.51 10.24
N GLY A 358 -11.96 13.96 9.56
CA GLY A 358 -12.12 15.33 9.09
C GLY A 358 -13.49 15.90 9.41
N GLY A 359 -13.55 17.23 9.47
CA GLY A 359 -14.78 17.98 9.69
C GLY A 359 -14.52 19.42 10.13
N ASN A 360 -15.42 20.33 9.78
CA ASN A 360 -15.45 21.73 10.24
C ASN A 360 -14.16 22.54 9.99
N GLY A 361 -13.55 22.35 8.82
CA GLY A 361 -12.28 22.96 8.45
C GLY A 361 -11.07 22.39 9.19
N THR A 362 -11.19 21.20 9.78
CA THR A 362 -10.10 20.55 10.51
C THR A 362 -10.03 19.08 10.18
N PHE A 363 -8.86 18.46 10.33
CA PHE A 363 -8.73 17.02 10.23
C PHE A 363 -7.57 16.49 11.07
N ILE A 364 -7.55 15.17 11.25
CA ILE A 364 -6.65 14.42 12.12
C ILE A 364 -5.96 13.35 11.30
N ILE A 365 -4.63 13.31 11.41
CA ILE A 365 -3.75 12.35 10.77
C ILE A 365 -3.21 11.40 11.82
N HIS A 366 -3.33 10.10 11.59
CA HIS A 366 -2.69 9.05 12.38
C HIS A 366 -1.64 8.32 11.53
N ILE A 367 -0.37 8.44 11.92
CA ILE A 367 0.76 8.06 11.05
C ILE A 367 1.12 6.55 11.04
N HIS A 368 0.48 5.73 11.88
CA HIS A 368 0.70 4.27 11.92
C HIS A 368 -0.60 3.47 11.74
N GLY A 369 -1.65 4.11 11.22
CA GLY A 369 -2.97 3.51 10.95
C GLY A 369 -2.93 2.37 9.94
N ALA A 370 -3.91 1.47 10.01
CA ALA A 370 -4.17 0.44 8.98
C ALA A 370 -4.33 1.02 7.56
N GLN A 371 -4.63 2.33 7.45
CA GLN A 371 -4.75 3.08 6.19
C GLN A 371 -3.48 3.85 5.78
N SER A 372 -2.36 3.70 6.50
CA SER A 372 -1.12 4.48 6.27
C SER A 372 -0.42 4.21 4.93
N SER A 373 -0.83 3.17 4.20
CA SER A 373 -0.45 2.89 2.81
C SER A 373 -1.16 3.77 1.77
N PHE A 374 -2.20 4.53 2.16
CA PHE A 374 -3.06 5.35 1.27
C PHE A 374 -3.10 6.82 1.67
N ASN A 375 -1.95 7.39 2.03
CA ASN A 375 -1.86 8.73 2.61
C ASN A 375 -2.45 9.84 1.71
N GLU A 376 -2.30 9.75 0.38
CA GLU A 376 -2.87 10.73 -0.56
C GLU A 376 -4.40 10.62 -0.63
N GLU A 377 -4.94 9.40 -0.76
CA GLU A 377 -6.38 9.16 -0.80
C GLU A 377 -7.05 9.59 0.50
N ASN A 378 -6.46 9.23 1.65
CA ASN A 378 -6.98 9.64 2.96
C ASN A 378 -6.92 11.16 3.13
N MET A 379 -5.83 11.81 2.70
CA MET A 379 -5.75 13.27 2.73
C MET A 379 -6.87 13.89 1.89
N PHE A 380 -7.09 13.41 0.69
CA PHE A 380 -8.16 13.90 -0.18
C PHE A 380 -9.55 13.67 0.44
N HIS A 381 -9.78 12.47 0.97
CA HIS A 381 -11.02 12.08 1.64
C HIS A 381 -11.33 13.00 2.83
N GLU A 382 -10.38 13.13 3.77
CA GLU A 382 -10.59 13.92 4.99
C GLU A 382 -10.65 15.41 4.71
N LEU A 383 -9.96 15.90 3.67
CA LEU A 383 -10.13 17.27 3.22
C LEU A 383 -11.50 17.53 2.62
N THR A 384 -12.12 16.53 1.99
CA THR A 384 -13.50 16.66 1.52
C THR A 384 -14.45 16.83 2.70
N HIS A 385 -14.29 16.06 3.78
CA HIS A 385 -15.04 16.28 5.01
C HIS A 385 -14.74 17.62 5.67
N ALA A 386 -13.49 18.04 5.67
CA ALA A 386 -13.08 19.30 6.28
C ALA A 386 -13.65 20.50 5.52
N SER A 387 -13.76 20.43 4.19
CA SER A 387 -13.97 21.61 3.35
C SER A 387 -15.29 21.65 2.59
N LEU A 388 -15.84 20.50 2.20
CA LEU A 388 -17.04 20.43 1.37
C LEU A 388 -18.28 20.02 2.17
N ASP A 389 -18.16 19.13 3.15
CA ASP A 389 -19.32 18.58 3.85
C ASP A 389 -20.17 19.65 4.54
N PHE A 390 -21.43 19.74 4.12
CA PHE A 390 -22.43 20.69 4.65
C PHE A 390 -22.77 20.45 6.13
N ARG A 391 -22.56 19.22 6.63
CA ARG A 391 -22.79 18.84 8.05
C ARG A 391 -22.03 19.73 9.03
N TRP A 392 -20.90 20.28 8.60
CA TRP A 392 -19.99 21.02 9.45
C TRP A 392 -19.94 22.50 9.09
N SER A 393 -21.03 23.22 9.38
CA SER A 393 -21.12 24.69 9.55
C SER A 393 -20.37 25.60 8.56
N GLY A 394 -20.11 25.15 7.33
CA GLY A 394 -19.30 25.89 6.37
C GLY A 394 -18.80 25.12 5.15
N GLY A 395 -19.31 23.90 4.89
CA GLY A 395 -19.03 23.18 3.66
C GLY A 395 -19.49 23.97 2.43
N SER A 396 -18.70 23.94 1.35
CA SER A 396 -18.96 24.76 0.16
C SER A 396 -20.03 24.20 -0.77
N ILE A 397 -20.47 22.95 -0.61
CA ILE A 397 -21.57 22.38 -1.40
C ILE A 397 -22.93 22.62 -0.74
N ASN A 398 -23.95 22.87 -1.55
CA ASN A 398 -25.31 23.09 -1.10
C ASN A 398 -25.98 21.77 -0.70
N GLU A 399 -26.43 21.67 0.56
CA GLU A 399 -27.06 20.47 1.12
C GLU A 399 -28.30 20.00 0.35
N ASP A 400 -29.21 20.93 0.00
CA ASP A 400 -30.48 20.59 -0.64
C ASP A 400 -30.25 20.06 -2.06
N GLU A 401 -29.35 20.70 -2.82
CA GLU A 401 -29.00 20.26 -4.16
C GLU A 401 -28.22 18.94 -4.15
N TRP A 402 -27.34 18.74 -3.17
CA TRP A 402 -26.60 17.49 -2.97
C TRP A 402 -27.54 16.32 -2.64
N LYS A 403 -28.44 16.49 -1.67
CA LYS A 403 -29.45 15.49 -1.31
C LYS A 403 -30.37 15.14 -2.47
N LYS A 404 -30.73 16.15 -3.28
CA LYS A 404 -31.50 15.92 -4.51
C LYS A 404 -30.73 15.04 -5.48
N ALA A 405 -29.45 15.33 -5.71
CA ALA A 405 -28.61 14.52 -6.60
C ALA A 405 -28.45 13.07 -6.12
N ILE A 406 -28.23 12.84 -4.81
CA ILE A 406 -28.21 11.50 -4.20
C ILE A 406 -29.53 10.75 -4.47
N GLY A 407 -30.67 11.41 -4.18
CA GLY A 407 -31.99 10.80 -4.35
C GLY A 407 -32.31 10.40 -5.79
N GLU A 408 -31.74 11.10 -6.77
CA GLU A 408 -31.90 10.79 -8.20
C GLU A 408 -31.02 9.61 -8.65
N ASP A 409 -29.84 9.42 -8.05
CA ASP A 409 -28.92 8.31 -8.37
C ASP A 409 -29.44 6.95 -7.84
N LYS A 410 -30.11 6.91 -6.68
CA LYS A 410 -30.69 5.69 -6.06
C LYS A 410 -29.70 4.56 -5.74
N TYR A 411 -28.40 4.79 -5.89
CA TYR A 411 -27.33 3.83 -5.63
C TYR A 411 -26.32 4.41 -4.63
N TYR A 412 -25.78 3.53 -3.79
CA TYR A 412 -24.70 3.84 -2.85
C TYR A 412 -23.35 3.33 -3.35
N ILE A 413 -22.27 4.06 -3.06
CA ILE A 413 -20.89 3.66 -3.38
C ILE A 413 -20.14 2.95 -2.24
N SER A 414 -20.58 3.08 -0.99
CA SER A 414 -19.95 2.45 0.18
C SER A 414 -20.95 1.63 1.00
N GLU A 415 -20.48 0.53 1.63
CA GLU A 415 -21.29 -0.27 2.57
C GLU A 415 -21.64 0.52 3.84
N TYR A 416 -20.83 1.51 4.20
CA TYR A 416 -21.07 2.43 5.32
C TYR A 416 -22.39 3.21 5.17
N ALA A 417 -22.81 3.50 3.94
CA ALA A 417 -24.03 4.25 3.65
C ALA A 417 -25.34 3.48 3.94
N TRP A 418 -25.29 2.17 4.24
CA TRP A 418 -26.49 1.37 4.50
C TRP A 418 -27.15 1.67 5.86
N ASP A 419 -26.37 2.03 6.88
CA ASP A 419 -26.91 2.31 8.21
C ASP A 419 -27.39 3.77 8.37
N LEU A 420 -27.02 4.64 7.42
CA LEU A 420 -27.30 6.08 7.46
C LEU A 420 -27.61 6.58 6.02
N PHE A 421 -28.83 6.33 5.54
CA PHE A 421 -29.29 6.59 4.15
C PHE A 421 -29.09 8.04 3.63
N TYR A 422 -28.89 9.02 4.53
CA TYR A 422 -28.60 10.43 4.25
C TYR A 422 -27.10 10.79 4.36
N GLU A 423 -26.26 9.81 4.68
CA GLU A 423 -24.81 9.90 4.85
C GLU A 423 -24.07 9.10 3.79
N GLU A 424 -24.56 9.15 2.55
CA GLU A 424 -23.69 8.74 1.46
C GLU A 424 -22.50 9.70 1.43
N ASP A 425 -21.34 9.15 1.74
CA ASP A 425 -20.21 9.94 2.13
C ASP A 425 -19.67 10.76 0.93
N THR A 426 -19.79 12.08 1.07
CA THR A 426 -19.39 13.09 0.10
C THR A 426 -17.94 12.87 -0.33
N ALA A 427 -17.09 12.44 0.59
CA ALA A 427 -15.67 12.21 0.36
C ALA A 427 -15.41 11.14 -0.71
N GLU A 428 -16.08 10.00 -0.65
CA GLU A 428 -15.97 8.91 -1.62
C GLU A 428 -16.53 9.35 -2.98
N THR A 429 -17.61 10.13 -2.98
CA THR A 429 -18.19 10.61 -4.24
C THR A 429 -17.24 11.58 -4.93
N VAL A 430 -16.65 12.52 -4.19
CA VAL A 430 -15.71 13.51 -4.74
C VAL A 430 -14.41 12.82 -5.18
N LEU A 431 -13.93 11.81 -4.44
CA LEU A 431 -12.79 10.97 -4.87
C LEU A 431 -13.04 10.34 -6.24
N TRP A 432 -14.18 9.67 -6.42
CA TRP A 432 -14.55 9.06 -7.69
C TRP A 432 -14.77 10.07 -8.80
N TRP A 433 -15.43 11.18 -8.48
CA TRP A 433 -15.69 12.27 -9.40
C TRP A 433 -14.37 12.86 -9.92
N PHE A 434 -13.42 13.09 -9.02
CA PHE A 434 -12.08 13.56 -9.35
C PHE A 434 -11.31 12.55 -10.19
N ALA A 435 -11.25 11.29 -9.76
CA ALA A 435 -10.48 10.25 -10.45
C ALA A 435 -10.99 10.00 -11.87
N THR A 436 -12.31 9.99 -12.07
CA THR A 436 -12.92 9.80 -13.39
C THR A 436 -12.65 10.96 -14.36
N ARG A 437 -12.34 12.16 -13.86
CA ARG A 437 -12.05 13.36 -14.67
C ARG A 437 -10.58 13.62 -14.88
N CYS A 438 -9.78 13.45 -13.83
CA CYS A 438 -8.39 13.89 -13.81
C CYS A 438 -7.42 12.72 -13.94
N ARG A 439 -7.86 11.49 -13.62
CA ARG A 439 -7.02 10.28 -13.64
C ARG A 439 -7.77 9.04 -14.17
N PRO A 440 -8.56 9.12 -15.26
CA PRO A 440 -9.39 7.99 -15.69
C PRO A 440 -8.56 6.74 -16.07
N SER A 441 -7.31 6.92 -16.50
CA SER A 441 -6.38 5.82 -16.82
C SER A 441 -5.99 4.94 -15.63
N THR A 442 -6.16 5.43 -14.40
CA THR A 442 -5.88 4.68 -13.16
C THR A 442 -7.04 3.77 -12.75
N ILE A 443 -8.19 3.87 -13.42
CA ILE A 443 -9.40 3.12 -13.10
C ILE A 443 -9.61 2.05 -14.16
N SER A 444 -9.86 0.80 -13.74
CA SER A 444 -10.24 -0.25 -14.68
C SER A 444 -11.52 0.15 -15.43
N LYS A 445 -11.59 -0.13 -16.74
CA LYS A 445 -12.75 0.22 -17.57
C LYS A 445 -14.08 -0.26 -16.97
N THR A 446 -14.10 -1.48 -16.42
CA THR A 446 -15.29 -2.04 -15.76
C THR A 446 -15.73 -1.24 -14.54
N ASN A 447 -14.80 -0.76 -13.71
CA ASN A 447 -15.14 0.05 -12.53
C ASN A 447 -15.55 1.46 -12.93
N TYR A 448 -14.85 2.07 -13.89
CA TYR A 448 -15.22 3.35 -14.47
C TYR A 448 -16.67 3.35 -14.96
N ASP A 449 -17.02 2.39 -15.82
CA ASP A 449 -18.36 2.28 -16.40
C ASP A 449 -19.45 2.07 -15.32
N LYS A 450 -19.14 1.29 -14.27
CA LYS A 450 -20.06 1.07 -13.14
C LYS A 450 -20.30 2.35 -12.35
N VAL A 451 -19.25 3.08 -12.00
CA VAL A 451 -19.33 4.30 -11.18
C VAL A 451 -20.07 5.40 -11.93
N VAL A 452 -19.65 5.70 -13.17
CA VAL A 452 -20.27 6.77 -13.98
C VAL A 452 -21.75 6.48 -14.24
N LYS A 453 -22.12 5.21 -14.45
CA LYS A 453 -23.53 4.81 -14.65
C LYS A 453 -24.37 4.92 -13.38
N ARG A 454 -23.78 4.73 -12.20
CA ARG A 454 -24.50 4.71 -10.92
C ARG A 454 -24.64 6.09 -10.27
N LEU A 455 -23.70 7.01 -10.53
CA LEU A 455 -23.68 8.33 -9.89
C LEU A 455 -23.85 9.53 -10.87
N PRO A 456 -24.64 9.42 -11.95
CA PRO A 456 -24.68 10.45 -12.97
C PRO A 456 -25.14 11.83 -12.45
N ASN A 457 -26.04 11.88 -11.46
CA ASN A 457 -26.60 13.13 -10.98
C ASN A 457 -25.66 13.84 -10.00
N ARG A 458 -25.02 13.11 -9.07
CA ARG A 458 -23.98 13.69 -8.20
C ARG A 458 -22.78 14.18 -8.98
N PHE A 459 -22.36 13.44 -10.01
CA PHE A 459 -21.27 13.87 -10.88
C PHE A 459 -21.64 15.16 -11.63
N ASN A 460 -22.84 15.22 -12.21
CA ASN A 460 -23.34 16.43 -12.86
C ASN A 460 -23.50 17.62 -11.90
N TYR A 461 -23.84 17.36 -10.63
CA TYR A 461 -23.87 18.40 -9.60
C TYR A 461 -22.48 18.97 -9.33
N LEU A 462 -21.48 18.09 -9.12
CA LEU A 462 -20.10 18.49 -8.85
C LEU A 462 -19.47 19.22 -10.06
N ASP A 463 -19.81 18.82 -11.29
CA ASP A 463 -19.38 19.50 -12.51
C ASP A 463 -19.82 20.96 -12.58
N LYS A 464 -21.01 21.27 -12.04
CA LYS A 464 -21.55 22.63 -12.03
C LYS A 464 -20.89 23.54 -10.99
N GLN A 465 -20.17 22.97 -10.01
CA GLN A 465 -19.50 23.76 -8.98
C GLN A 465 -18.27 24.51 -9.52
N ASN A 466 -17.75 24.12 -10.69
CA ASN A 466 -16.62 24.76 -11.35
C ASN A 466 -15.39 24.92 -10.41
N PHE A 467 -15.06 23.84 -9.71
CA PHE A 467 -13.97 23.81 -8.73
C PHE A 467 -12.60 24.08 -9.36
N ASP A 468 -11.74 24.77 -8.61
CA ASP A 468 -10.36 25.02 -8.99
C ASP A 468 -9.47 23.84 -8.59
N PHE A 469 -9.02 23.08 -9.59
CA PHE A 469 -8.20 21.88 -9.41
C PHE A 469 -6.71 22.17 -9.14
N TYR A 470 -6.26 23.42 -9.22
CA TYR A 470 -4.86 23.78 -9.00
C TYR A 470 -4.31 23.21 -7.66
N PRO A 471 -3.11 22.61 -7.63
CA PRO A 471 -2.11 22.53 -8.71
C PRO A 471 -2.30 21.36 -9.68
N VAL A 472 -3.30 20.51 -9.47
CA VAL A 472 -3.52 19.33 -10.29
C VAL A 472 -4.04 19.73 -11.66
N LYS A 473 -3.45 19.13 -12.71
CA LYS A 473 -3.94 19.22 -14.08
C LYS A 473 -4.72 17.96 -14.39
N CYS A 474 -5.98 18.13 -14.76
CA CYS A 474 -6.81 17.06 -15.32
C CYS A 474 -6.50 17.02 -16.82
N GLU A 475 -5.93 15.91 -17.30
CA GLU A 475 -5.58 15.71 -18.72
C GLU A 475 -6.77 15.23 -19.55
#